data_AF-A0A5B0R8D2-F1
#
_entry.id   AF-A0A5B0R8D2-F1
#
_cell.length_a   1.000
_cell.length_b   1.000
_cell.length_c   1.000
_cell.angle_alpha   90.00
_cell.angle_beta   90.00
_cell.angle_gamma   90.00
#
_symmetry.space_group_name_H-M   'P 1'
#
loop_
_entity.id
_entity.type
_entity.pdbx_description
1 polymer ?
#
loop_
_entity_poly.entity_id
_entity_poly.type
_entity_poly.pdbx_seq_one_letter_code
_entity_poly.pdbx_strand_id
1 'polypeptide(L)'
;MPLSTVSNALKQGVLFEAIYSPTTSLNSFRSHSSSGLPVSASSSTCRRNLISVLKEIIRVTNCAHGLVVSSGATRWAELRAPGDVINLLNVLGISHENGRKAMTTNPKMLVSRAMSTRQTHKAVISNPVIVSSSSPAGASKRPLPPCDSLDPPVLVQGFKYTDTSNDKDLKRLKT
;
A
#
# COMPACT_ATOMS: atom_id res chain seq x y z
N MET A 1 -24.39 -21.28 22.17
CA MET A 1 -24.86 -20.88 20.83
C MET A 1 -23.72 -21.09 19.85
N PRO A 2 -23.88 -21.89 18.78
CA PRO A 2 -22.84 -22.02 17.75
C PRO A 2 -22.57 -20.64 17.14
N LEU A 3 -21.30 -20.30 16.99
CA LEU A 3 -20.90 -19.05 16.36
C LEU A 3 -21.19 -19.15 14.86
N SER A 4 -21.51 -18.02 14.21
CA SER A 4 -21.62 -18.00 12.76
C SER A 4 -20.33 -18.53 12.11
N THR A 5 -20.43 -19.18 10.95
CA THR A 5 -19.27 -19.72 10.23
C THR A 5 -18.17 -18.67 10.07
N VAL A 6 -18.55 -17.42 9.79
CA VAL A 6 -17.65 -16.28 9.69
C VAL A 6 -16.99 -15.95 11.04
N SER A 7 -17.74 -15.92 12.13
CA SER A 7 -17.17 -15.69 13.46
C SER A 7 -16.21 -16.82 13.87
N ASN A 8 -16.53 -18.07 13.55
CA ASN A 8 -15.64 -19.20 13.80
C ASN A 8 -14.36 -19.09 12.95
N ALA A 9 -14.47 -18.71 11.67
CA ALA A 9 -13.34 -18.48 10.79
C ALA A 9 -12.40 -17.38 11.35
N LEU A 10 -12.96 -16.26 11.81
CA LEU A 10 -12.20 -15.18 12.45
C LEU A 10 -11.47 -15.66 13.72
N LYS A 11 -12.12 -16.49 14.55
CA LYS A 11 -11.48 -17.09 15.74
C LYS A 11 -10.33 -18.01 15.39
N GLN A 12 -10.44 -18.73 14.27
CA GLN A 12 -9.37 -19.54 13.71
C GLN A 12 -8.32 -18.70 12.97
N GLY A 13 -8.41 -17.37 12.99
CA GLY A 13 -7.47 -16.43 12.38
C GLY A 13 -7.53 -16.38 10.85
N VAL A 14 -8.64 -16.81 10.25
CA VAL A 14 -8.90 -16.61 8.81
C VAL A 14 -9.25 -15.14 8.60
N LEU A 15 -8.73 -14.56 7.52
CA LEU A 15 -8.90 -13.17 7.13
C LEU A 15 -9.59 -13.11 5.77
N PHE A 16 -10.35 -12.05 5.53
CA PHE A 16 -11.09 -11.85 4.28
C PHE A 16 -10.41 -10.77 3.44
N GLU A 17 -10.15 -11.06 2.16
CA GLU A 17 -9.53 -10.10 1.25
C GLU A 17 -10.60 -9.34 0.43
N ALA A 18 -10.41 -8.03 0.32
CA ALA A 18 -11.16 -7.18 -0.61
C ALA A 18 -10.20 -6.53 -1.62
N ILE A 19 -10.45 -6.78 -2.91
CA ILE A 19 -9.65 -6.27 -4.01
C ILE A 19 -10.35 -5.06 -4.62
N TYR A 20 -9.71 -3.88 -4.61
CA TYR A 20 -10.35 -2.65 -5.08
C TYR A 20 -10.14 -2.34 -6.58
N SER A 21 -9.05 -2.81 -7.21
CA SER A 21 -8.73 -2.39 -8.59
C SER A 21 -9.79 -2.68 -9.65
N PRO A 22 -10.61 -3.77 -9.59
CA PRO A 22 -11.66 -4.02 -10.58
C PRO A 22 -12.73 -2.91 -10.63
N THR A 23 -12.79 -2.07 -9.60
CA THR A 23 -13.70 -0.90 -9.57
C THR A 23 -13.10 0.33 -10.25
N THR A 24 -11.77 0.41 -10.30
CA THR A 24 -11.01 1.54 -10.87
C THR A 24 -10.49 1.26 -12.27
N SER A 25 -10.45 0.00 -12.70
CA SER A 25 -10.00 -0.38 -14.03
C SER A 25 -10.99 0.10 -15.10
N LEU A 26 -10.45 0.70 -16.16
CA LEU A 26 -11.22 1.08 -17.35
C LEU A 26 -11.48 -0.13 -18.25
N ASN A 27 -10.62 -1.15 -18.16
CA ASN A 27 -10.78 -2.41 -18.88
C ASN A 27 -11.74 -3.33 -18.13
N SER A 28 -12.57 -4.04 -18.89
CA SER A 28 -13.41 -5.12 -18.36
C SER A 28 -12.54 -6.15 -17.66
N PHE A 29 -12.81 -6.35 -16.38
CA PHE A 29 -12.21 -7.44 -15.63
C PHE A 29 -12.66 -8.75 -16.28
N ARG A 30 -11.73 -9.67 -16.58
CA ARG A 30 -12.08 -11.01 -17.09
C ARG A 30 -12.79 -11.74 -15.96
N SER A 31 -14.11 -11.69 -15.97
CA SER A 31 -14.95 -12.46 -15.06
C SER A 31 -15.36 -13.74 -15.76
N HIS A 32 -15.37 -14.84 -15.02
CA HIS A 32 -16.00 -16.08 -15.47
C HIS A 32 -17.41 -16.13 -14.90
N SER A 33 -18.40 -16.39 -15.75
CA SER A 33 -19.76 -16.73 -15.32
C SER A 33 -19.76 -17.99 -14.44
N SER A 34 -20.83 -18.22 -13.68
CA SER A 34 -21.10 -19.51 -13.04
C SER A 34 -21.14 -20.68 -14.05
N SER A 35 -21.36 -20.38 -15.32
CA SER A 35 -21.28 -21.32 -16.46
C SER A 35 -19.88 -21.44 -17.08
N GLY A 36 -18.84 -20.86 -16.49
CA GLY A 36 -17.45 -20.93 -16.96
C GLY A 36 -17.12 -20.04 -18.17
N LEU A 37 -18.14 -19.48 -18.83
CA LEU A 37 -17.99 -18.60 -19.98
C LEU A 37 -17.39 -17.23 -19.58
N PRO A 38 -16.50 -16.65 -20.40
CA PRO A 38 -15.94 -15.33 -20.14
C PRO A 38 -17.04 -14.28 -20.29
N VAL A 39 -17.32 -13.56 -19.20
CA VAL A 39 -18.23 -12.44 -19.16
C VAL A 39 -17.42 -11.17 -18.91
N SER A 40 -17.59 -10.20 -19.80
CA SER A 40 -17.04 -8.85 -19.67
C SER A 40 -17.81 -8.12 -18.56
N ALA A 41 -17.24 -8.05 -17.36
CA ALA A 41 -17.82 -7.25 -16.28
C ALA A 41 -17.41 -5.79 -16.49
N SER A 42 -18.40 -4.92 -16.72
CA SER A 42 -18.20 -3.47 -16.71
C SER A 42 -17.74 -3.02 -15.32
N SER A 43 -16.89 -1.99 -15.28
CA SER A 43 -16.43 -1.35 -14.03
C SER A 43 -17.57 -0.90 -13.12
N SER A 44 -18.73 -0.52 -13.70
CA SER A 44 -19.93 -0.15 -12.95
C SER A 44 -20.53 -1.34 -12.18
N THR A 45 -20.55 -2.53 -12.79
CA THR A 45 -21.02 -3.77 -12.15
C THR A 45 -20.05 -4.20 -11.05
N CYS A 46 -18.75 -4.13 -11.29
CA CYS A 46 -17.73 -4.43 -10.28
C CYS A 46 -17.86 -3.51 -9.06
N ARG A 47 -18.14 -2.22 -9.26
CA ARG A 47 -18.41 -1.27 -8.17
C ARG A 47 -19.61 -1.69 -7.32
N ARG A 48 -20.75 -2.01 -7.95
CA ARG A 48 -21.94 -2.45 -7.23
C ARG A 48 -21.67 -3.73 -6.43
N ASN A 49 -20.98 -4.69 -7.04
CA ASN A 49 -20.64 -5.94 -6.37
C ASN A 49 -19.69 -5.72 -5.19
N LEU A 50 -18.65 -4.90 -5.36
CA LEU A 50 -17.73 -4.57 -4.27
C LEU A 50 -18.47 -3.91 -3.11
N ILE A 51 -19.33 -2.93 -3.39
CA ILE A 51 -20.12 -2.25 -2.36
C ILE A 51 -21.04 -3.24 -1.64
N SER A 52 -21.73 -4.09 -2.38
CA SER A 52 -22.66 -5.10 -1.81
C SER A 52 -21.93 -6.08 -0.90
N VAL A 53 -20.84 -6.67 -1.40
CA VAL A 53 -20.04 -7.66 -0.65
C VAL A 53 -19.40 -7.02 0.58
N LEU A 54 -18.82 -5.82 0.45
CA LEU A 54 -18.15 -5.17 1.57
C LEU A 54 -19.14 -4.79 2.67
N LYS A 55 -20.33 -4.30 2.33
CA LYS A 55 -21.39 -4.00 3.32
C LYS A 55 -21.82 -5.26 4.08
N GLU A 56 -21.87 -6.40 3.40
CA GLU A 56 -22.17 -7.68 4.04
C GLU A 56 -21.03 -8.12 4.98
N ILE A 57 -19.77 -8.00 4.56
CA ILE A 57 -18.62 -8.31 5.41
C ILE A 57 -18.63 -7.42 6.66
N ILE A 58 -18.83 -6.11 6.50
CA ILE A 58 -18.90 -5.14 7.62
C ILE A 58 -19.96 -5.57 8.64
N ARG A 59 -21.15 -5.96 8.14
CA ARG A 59 -22.27 -6.43 8.97
C ARG A 59 -21.94 -7.72 9.72
N VAL A 60 -21.34 -8.71 9.06
CA VAL A 60 -21.13 -10.06 9.63
C VAL A 60 -19.88 -10.12 10.52
N THR A 61 -18.87 -9.30 10.26
CA THR A 61 -17.58 -9.31 10.98
C THR A 61 -17.48 -8.27 12.10
N ASN A 62 -18.59 -7.63 12.48
CA ASN A 62 -18.61 -6.54 13.47
C ASN A 62 -17.64 -5.40 13.11
N CYS A 63 -17.95 -4.67 12.03
CA CYS A 63 -17.18 -3.50 11.57
C CYS A 63 -15.83 -3.85 10.92
N ALA A 64 -15.79 -4.89 10.08
CA ALA A 64 -14.62 -5.28 9.28
C ALA A 64 -13.44 -5.85 10.08
N HIS A 65 -13.70 -6.55 11.19
CA HIS A 65 -12.66 -7.28 11.89
C HIS A 65 -12.12 -8.42 11.01
N GLY A 66 -10.81 -8.43 10.78
CA GLY A 66 -10.15 -9.42 9.93
C GLY A 66 -10.27 -9.19 8.43
N LEU A 67 -10.62 -7.96 8.00
CA LEU A 67 -10.53 -7.54 6.60
C LEU A 67 -9.07 -7.25 6.20
N VAL A 68 -8.66 -7.64 5.01
CA VAL A 68 -7.41 -7.26 4.33
C VAL A 68 -7.77 -6.59 3.02
N VAL A 69 -7.14 -5.46 2.70
CA VAL A 69 -7.39 -4.76 1.44
C VAL A 69 -6.17 -4.82 0.55
N SER A 70 -6.40 -5.25 -0.68
CA SER A 70 -5.38 -5.42 -1.72
C SER A 70 -5.76 -4.63 -2.96
N SER A 71 -4.77 -4.22 -3.74
CA SER A 71 -5.02 -3.58 -5.03
C SER A 71 -5.49 -4.61 -6.06
N GLY A 72 -4.80 -5.74 -6.22
CA GLY A 72 -5.00 -6.68 -7.33
C GLY A 72 -4.83 -6.02 -8.71
N ALA A 73 -4.15 -4.87 -8.73
CA ALA A 73 -3.98 -4.04 -9.91
C ALA A 73 -3.13 -4.75 -10.96
N THR A 74 -3.60 -4.72 -12.21
CA THR A 74 -2.84 -5.28 -13.35
C THR A 74 -1.97 -4.21 -14.01
N ARG A 75 -2.31 -2.94 -13.79
CA ARG A 75 -1.63 -1.77 -14.36
C ARG A 75 -1.26 -0.79 -13.27
N TRP A 76 -0.19 -0.03 -13.49
CA TRP A 76 0.27 1.01 -12.56
C TRP A 76 -0.81 2.06 -12.27
N ALA A 77 -1.64 2.41 -13.26
CA ALA A 77 -2.72 3.40 -13.13
C ALA A 77 -3.86 2.97 -12.19
N GLU A 78 -3.92 1.70 -11.80
CA GLU A 78 -4.92 1.16 -10.86
C GLU A 78 -4.42 1.18 -9.40
N LEU A 79 -3.14 1.47 -9.17
CA LEU A 79 -2.59 1.61 -7.82
C LEU A 79 -3.04 2.93 -7.20
N ARG A 80 -3.25 2.90 -5.88
CA ARG A 80 -3.64 4.07 -5.07
C ARG A 80 -2.75 4.19 -3.84
N ALA A 81 -2.57 5.43 -3.39
CA ALA A 81 -1.89 5.69 -2.14
C ALA A 81 -2.67 5.05 -0.97
N PRO A 82 -1.99 4.60 0.09
CA PRO A 82 -2.66 3.94 1.22
C PRO A 82 -3.72 4.84 1.88
N GLY A 83 -3.48 6.15 1.94
CA GLY A 83 -4.46 7.11 2.45
C GLY A 83 -5.75 7.15 1.62
N ASP A 84 -5.64 7.10 0.29
CA ASP A 84 -6.81 7.09 -0.60
C ASP A 84 -7.64 5.81 -0.44
N VAL A 85 -6.97 4.68 -0.24
CA VAL A 85 -7.64 3.39 0.01
C VAL A 85 -8.38 3.44 1.34
N ILE A 86 -7.77 3.98 2.40
CA ILE A 86 -8.44 4.14 3.71
C ILE A 86 -9.65 5.09 3.58
N ASN A 87 -9.51 6.18 2.83
CA ASN A 87 -10.62 7.11 2.58
C ASN A 87 -11.76 6.43 1.81
N LEU A 88 -11.43 5.61 0.80
CA LEU A 88 -12.42 4.81 0.08
C LEU A 88 -13.17 3.86 1.03
N LEU A 89 -12.47 3.15 1.92
CA LEU A 89 -13.10 2.27 2.91
C LEU A 89 -14.00 3.07 3.88
N ASN A 90 -13.60 4.29 4.23
CA ASN A 90 -14.40 5.18 5.07
C ASN A 90 -15.73 5.58 4.41
N VAL A 91 -15.71 5.89 3.11
CA VAL A 91 -16.94 6.14 2.33
C VAL A 91 -17.85 4.90 2.30
N LEU A 92 -17.29 3.69 2.40
CA LEU A 92 -18.03 2.43 2.42
C LEU A 92 -18.52 2.01 3.82
N GLY A 93 -18.24 2.82 4.85
CA GLY A 93 -18.73 2.63 6.23
C GLY A 93 -17.74 1.94 7.17
N ILE A 94 -16.45 1.89 6.82
CA ILE A 94 -15.38 1.36 7.69
C ILE A 94 -14.64 2.51 8.34
N SER A 95 -14.52 2.54 9.68
CA SER A 95 -13.76 3.60 10.34
C SER A 95 -12.30 3.67 9.86
N HIS A 96 -11.70 4.86 9.85
CA HIS A 96 -10.30 5.06 9.47
C HIS A 96 -9.32 4.15 10.25
N GLU A 97 -9.60 3.87 11.52
CA GLU A 97 -8.79 2.99 12.35
C GLU A 97 -8.84 1.53 11.85
N ASN A 98 -10.04 1.03 11.55
CA ASN A 98 -10.19 -0.32 11.01
C ASN A 98 -9.65 -0.41 9.57
N GLY A 99 -9.82 0.64 8.77
CA GLY A 99 -9.22 0.75 7.43
C GLY A 99 -7.69 0.70 7.48
N ARG A 100 -7.07 1.39 8.44
CA ARG A 100 -5.62 1.31 8.68
C ARG A 100 -5.19 -0.10 9.07
N LYS A 101 -5.88 -0.74 10.03
CA LYS A 101 -5.60 -2.13 10.44
C LYS A 101 -5.69 -3.11 9.28
N ALA A 102 -6.64 -2.91 8.36
CA ALA A 102 -6.79 -3.75 7.17
C ALA A 102 -5.60 -3.69 6.21
N MET A 103 -4.84 -2.59 6.22
CA MET A 103 -3.66 -2.42 5.36
C MET A 103 -2.33 -2.72 6.07
N THR A 104 -2.24 -2.58 7.39
CA THR A 104 -0.98 -2.76 8.14
C THR A 104 -0.99 -4.00 9.04
N THR A 105 -1.78 -3.98 10.11
CA THR A 105 -1.73 -5.01 11.17
C THR A 105 -2.23 -6.36 10.68
N ASN A 106 -3.36 -6.40 9.98
CA ASN A 106 -3.99 -7.64 9.52
C ASN A 106 -3.09 -8.42 8.52
N PRO A 107 -2.57 -7.80 7.44
CA PRO A 107 -1.66 -8.50 6.55
C PRO A 107 -0.33 -8.89 7.23
N LYS A 108 0.18 -8.09 8.17
CA LYS A 108 1.35 -8.46 8.97
C LYS A 108 1.10 -9.73 9.81
N MET A 109 -0.04 -9.82 10.47
CA MET A 109 -0.44 -11.02 11.22
C MET A 109 -0.58 -12.24 10.30
N LEU A 110 -1.18 -12.06 9.12
CA LEU A 110 -1.33 -13.12 8.11
C LEU A 110 0.04 -13.67 7.69
N VAL A 111 0.97 -12.78 7.30
CA VAL A 111 2.31 -13.18 6.87
C VAL A 111 3.10 -13.84 8.00
N SER A 112 3.04 -13.30 9.22
CA SER A 112 3.70 -13.89 10.39
C SER A 112 3.18 -15.31 10.67
N ARG A 113 1.87 -15.51 10.58
CA ARG A 113 1.25 -16.83 10.73
C ARG A 113 1.67 -17.77 9.62
N ALA A 114 1.61 -17.32 8.36
CA ALA A 114 2.00 -18.12 7.20
C ALA A 114 3.46 -18.58 7.29
N MET A 115 4.37 -17.70 7.71
CA MET A 115 5.77 -18.04 7.95
C MET A 115 5.91 -19.05 9.09
N SER A 116 5.25 -18.82 10.23
CA SER A 116 5.27 -19.75 11.37
C SER A 116 4.77 -21.15 10.96
N THR A 117 3.65 -21.26 10.25
CA THR A 117 3.11 -22.56 9.82
C THR A 117 4.00 -23.28 8.79
N ARG A 118 4.76 -22.54 7.96
CA ARG A 118 5.68 -23.15 6.98
C ARG A 118 7.04 -23.53 7.57
N GLN A 119 7.46 -22.86 8.64
CA GLN A 119 8.79 -23.06 9.26
C GLN A 119 8.76 -23.93 10.52
N THR A 120 7.58 -24.18 11.10
CA THR A 120 7.42 -24.96 12.33
C THR A 120 6.55 -26.18 12.10
N HIS A 121 6.87 -27.29 12.76
CA HIS A 121 6.01 -28.48 12.77
C HIS A 121 5.22 -28.49 14.07
N LYS A 122 3.89 -28.47 13.99
CA LYS A 122 2.99 -28.42 15.17
C LYS A 122 3.34 -27.29 16.16
N ALA A 123 3.67 -26.11 15.64
CA ALA A 123 4.10 -24.94 16.42
C ALA A 123 5.40 -25.13 17.23
N VAL A 124 6.18 -26.18 16.96
CA VAL A 124 7.51 -26.37 17.54
C VAL A 124 8.55 -25.72 16.65
N ILE A 125 9.28 -24.74 17.19
CA ILE A 125 10.42 -24.10 16.55
C ILE A 125 11.64 -24.98 16.80
N SER A 126 12.39 -25.33 15.75
CA SER A 126 13.66 -26.05 15.88
C SER A 126 14.73 -25.14 16.49
N ASN A 127 15.90 -25.72 16.84
CA ASN A 127 16.97 -24.99 17.52
C ASN A 127 17.35 -23.71 16.74
N PRO A 128 17.14 -22.49 17.29
CA PRO A 128 17.37 -21.26 16.55
C PRO A 128 18.87 -21.08 16.29
N VAL A 129 19.25 -20.88 15.02
CA VAL A 129 20.62 -20.51 14.66
C VAL A 129 20.80 -19.02 14.96
N ILE A 130 21.58 -18.71 16.00
CA ILE A 130 21.92 -17.34 16.37
C ILE A 130 22.97 -16.84 15.38
N VAL A 131 22.57 -15.96 14.47
CA VAL A 131 23.51 -15.21 13.64
C VAL A 131 23.90 -13.95 14.41
N SER A 132 25.01 -13.99 15.12
CA SER A 132 25.62 -12.77 15.67
C SER A 132 26.22 -11.97 14.52
N SER A 133 25.72 -10.75 14.30
CA SER A 133 26.46 -9.79 13.48
C SER A 133 27.73 -9.44 14.26
N SER A 134 28.89 -9.89 13.79
CA SER A 134 30.14 -9.31 14.25
C SER A 134 30.12 -7.84 13.81
N SER A 135 29.99 -6.93 14.77
CA SER A 135 30.30 -5.53 14.54
C SER A 135 31.76 -5.47 14.07
N PRO A 136 32.07 -4.93 12.87
CA PRO A 136 33.46 -4.75 12.47
C PRO A 136 34.07 -3.66 13.35
N ALA A 137 34.64 -4.09 14.48
CA ALA A 137 35.52 -3.27 15.28
C ALA A 137 36.84 -3.08 14.50
N GLY A 138 37.01 -1.92 13.87
CA GLY A 138 38.33 -1.36 13.55
C GLY A 138 38.66 -1.04 12.09
N ALA A 139 38.58 0.26 11.76
CA ALA A 139 39.53 1.07 10.99
C ALA A 139 39.95 0.67 9.55
N SER A 140 39.62 1.54 8.58
CA SER A 140 40.63 2.43 7.97
C SER A 140 40.01 3.60 7.19
N LYS A 141 40.33 4.81 7.65
CA LYS A 141 40.36 6.14 7.01
C LYS A 141 39.65 6.30 5.65
N ARG A 142 38.51 7.00 5.64
CA ARG A 142 38.06 7.73 4.44
C ARG A 142 39.05 8.88 4.23
N PRO A 143 39.71 9.02 3.06
CA PRO A 143 40.59 10.17 2.83
C PRO A 143 39.75 11.44 2.87
N LEU A 144 40.14 12.39 3.72
CA LEU A 144 39.62 13.74 3.65
C LEU A 144 40.15 14.37 2.35
N PRO A 145 39.34 15.16 1.62
CA PRO A 145 39.85 15.92 0.49
C PRO A 145 40.94 16.89 0.97
N PRO A 146 42.00 17.15 0.16
CA PRO A 146 43.00 18.15 0.49
C PRO A 146 42.35 19.52 0.71
N CYS A 147 42.41 20.03 1.94
CA CYS A 147 42.29 21.46 2.18
C CYS A 147 43.61 22.08 1.72
N ASP A 148 43.60 22.74 0.57
CA ASP A 148 44.34 23.98 0.27
C ASP A 148 44.39 24.23 -1.24
N SER A 149 43.46 25.05 -1.75
CA SER A 149 43.76 26.14 -2.68
C SER A 149 42.49 26.95 -2.95
N LEU A 150 42.60 28.25 -2.73
CA LEU A 150 41.58 29.26 -3.01
C LEU A 150 41.28 29.29 -4.52
N ASP A 151 40.07 28.90 -4.92
CA ASP A 151 39.51 29.23 -6.23
C ASP A 151 38.15 29.93 -6.05
N PRO A 152 37.88 31.03 -6.78
CA PRO A 152 36.68 31.87 -6.62
C PRO A 152 35.41 31.13 -7.06
N PRO A 153 34.20 31.60 -6.64
CA PRO A 153 32.96 30.87 -6.89
C PRO A 153 32.66 30.80 -8.38
N VAL A 154 32.73 29.58 -8.94
CA VAL A 154 32.24 29.29 -10.29
C VAL A 154 30.72 29.38 -10.27
N LEU A 155 30.23 30.43 -10.93
CA LEU A 155 28.86 30.69 -11.30
C LEU A 155 28.22 29.43 -11.93
N VAL A 156 27.30 28.77 -11.22
CA VAL A 156 26.47 27.69 -11.77
C VAL A 156 25.52 28.31 -12.79
N GLN A 157 25.90 28.23 -14.06
CA GLN A 157 25.15 28.77 -15.17
C GLN A 157 24.15 27.72 -15.68
N GLY A 158 22.85 27.99 -15.47
CA GLY A 158 21.81 27.67 -16.45
C GLY A 158 20.81 26.54 -16.13
N PHE A 159 19.87 26.79 -15.22
CA PHE A 159 18.49 26.35 -15.42
C PHE A 159 17.86 27.28 -16.47
N LYS A 160 17.51 26.77 -17.64
CA LYS A 160 16.74 27.52 -18.65
C LYS A 160 15.25 27.35 -18.39
N TYR A 161 14.62 28.35 -17.77
CA TYR A 161 13.17 28.57 -17.86
C TYR A 161 12.95 29.69 -18.87
N THR A 162 12.23 29.39 -19.95
CA THR A 162 11.88 30.36 -20.97
C THR A 162 10.60 31.06 -20.55
N ASP A 163 10.68 32.35 -20.23
CA ASP A 163 9.50 33.22 -20.30
C ASP A 163 9.85 34.47 -21.10
N THR A 164 9.20 34.57 -22.25
CA THR A 164 9.19 35.70 -23.15
C THR A 164 8.15 36.72 -22.68
N SER A 165 8.57 37.91 -22.29
CA SER A 165 7.90 39.14 -22.72
C SER A 165 8.72 40.36 -22.30
N ASN A 166 8.94 41.22 -23.30
CA ASN A 166 9.63 42.49 -23.21
C ASN A 166 8.88 43.46 -22.31
N ASP A 167 9.59 44.17 -21.44
CA ASP A 167 9.27 45.58 -21.22
C ASP A 167 10.55 46.36 -20.92
N LYS A 168 10.87 47.28 -21.82
CA LYS A 168 11.89 48.31 -21.64
C LYS A 168 11.11 49.55 -21.25
N ASP A 169 11.34 50.05 -20.03
CA ASP A 169 11.51 51.47 -19.70
C ASP A 169 11.53 51.62 -18.17
N LEU A 170 12.70 51.83 -17.57
CA LEU A 170 13.32 53.12 -17.28
C LEU A 170 12.95 53.69 -15.88
N LYS A 171 14.02 53.78 -15.07
CA LYS A 171 14.40 54.91 -14.21
C LYS A 171 13.77 55.04 -12.80
N ARG A 172 14.65 54.77 -11.83
CA ARG A 172 15.16 55.69 -10.80
C ARG A 172 14.32 55.86 -9.53
N LEU A 173 14.81 55.23 -8.45
CA LEU A 173 14.50 55.54 -7.05
C LEU A 173 14.91 56.97 -6.68
N LYS A 174 14.08 57.66 -5.90
CA LYS A 174 14.45 58.23 -4.59
C LYS A 174 13.25 58.84 -3.85
N THR A 175 13.23 58.58 -2.54
CA THR A 175 12.46 59.19 -1.44
C THR A 175 10.95 59.00 -1.42
#